data_AF-N1UP83-F1
#
_entry.id   AF-N1UP83-F1
#
_cell.length_a   1.000
_cell.length_b   1.000
_cell.length_c   1.000
_cell.angle_alpha   90.00
_cell.angle_beta   90.00
_cell.angle_gamma   90.00
#
_symmetry.space_group_name_H-M   'P 1'
#
loop_
_entity.id
_entity.type
_entity.pdbx_description
1 polymer ?
#
loop_
_entity_poly.entity_id
_entity_poly.type
_entity_poly.pdbx_seq_one_letter_code
_entity_poly.pdbx_strand_id
1 'polypeptide(L)'
;MKVKVAHLFRKIEEVDRDILELGKIQEKISSDRDYSEILKDSIRKEMKSLESGKAEILSLKIKEESGKIGLLKNSVKSSPTEMKNLYSSREKI
;
A
#
# COMPACT_ATOMS: atom_id res chain seq x y z
N MET A 1 -10.42 -14.03 -2.07
CA MET A 1 -9.84 -12.68 -1.91
C MET A 1 -8.42 -12.71 -1.33
N LYS A 2 -8.15 -13.48 -0.27
CA LYS A 2 -6.83 -13.59 0.39
C LYS A 2 -5.66 -13.93 -0.56
N VAL A 3 -5.86 -14.84 -1.51
CA VAL A 3 -4.83 -15.27 -2.48
C VAL A 3 -4.37 -14.11 -3.37
N LYS A 4 -5.29 -13.29 -3.86
CA LYS A 4 -4.97 -12.13 -4.72
C LYS A 4 -4.14 -11.08 -3.99
N VAL A 5 -4.43 -10.86 -2.70
CA VAL A 5 -3.68 -9.95 -1.83
C VAL A 5 -2.26 -10.47 -1.60
N ALA A 6 -2.09 -11.78 -1.36
CA ALA A 6 -0.77 -12.39 -1.19
C ALA A 6 0.10 -12.28 -2.46
N HIS A 7 -0.49 -12.49 -3.64
CA HIS A 7 0.23 -12.29 -4.90
C HIS A 7 0.63 -10.83 -5.14
N LEU A 8 -0.21 -9.88 -4.72
CA LEU A 8 0.11 -8.46 -4.82
C LEU A 8 1.29 -8.09 -3.93
N PHE A 9 1.33 -8.56 -2.68
CA PHE A 9 2.46 -8.36 -1.79
C PHE A 9 3.75 -8.99 -2.33
N ARG A 10 3.67 -10.22 -2.85
CA ARG A 10 4.82 -10.85 -3.52
C ARG A 10 5.33 -10.01 -4.69
N LYS A 11 4.42 -9.41 -5.45
CA LYS A 11 4.82 -8.54 -6.57
C LYS A 11 5.50 -7.25 -6.08
N ILE A 12 5.06 -6.69 -4.96
CA ILE A 12 5.72 -5.54 -4.34
C ILE A 12 7.12 -5.90 -3.85
N GLU A 13 7.28 -7.08 -3.23
CA GLU A 13 8.60 -7.58 -2.80
C GLU A 13 9.56 -7.80 -3.97
N GLU A 14 9.06 -8.27 -5.13
CA GLU A 14 9.84 -8.32 -6.38
C GLU A 14 10.30 -6.92 -6.80
N VAL A 15 9.38 -5.96 -6.86
CA VAL A 15 9.70 -4.57 -7.23
C VAL A 15 10.74 -3.96 -6.28
N ASP A 16 10.66 -4.24 -4.98
CA ASP A 16 11.64 -3.76 -4.01
C ASP A 16 13.04 -4.36 -4.23
N ARG A 17 13.13 -5.63 -4.64
CA ARG A 17 14.41 -6.22 -5.02
C ARG A 17 14.96 -5.59 -6.30
N ASP A 18 14.13 -5.39 -7.30
CA ASP A 18 14.53 -4.78 -8.58
C ASP A 18 15.08 -3.36 -8.38
N ILE A 19 14.42 -2.54 -7.56
CA ILE A 19 14.88 -1.19 -7.21
C ILE A 19 16.26 -1.24 -6.52
N LEU A 20 16.47 -2.17 -5.58
CA LEU A 20 17.75 -2.32 -4.89
C LEU A 20 18.88 -2.75 -5.84
N GLU A 21 18.61 -3.66 -6.77
CA GLU A 21 19.59 -4.11 -7.76
C GLU A 21 19.93 -3.00 -8.76
N LEU A 22 18.91 -2.28 -9.26
CA LEU A 22 19.11 -1.12 -10.13
C LEU A 22 19.90 -0.01 -9.42
N GLY A 23 19.70 0.21 -8.11
CA GLY A 23 20.49 1.15 -7.33
C GLY A 23 21.97 0.80 -7.27
N LYS A 24 22.31 -0.49 -7.09
CA LYS A 24 23.70 -0.97 -7.13
C LYS A 24 24.34 -0.78 -8.51
N ILE A 25 23.57 -1.02 -9.58
CA ILE A 25 24.03 -0.78 -10.94
C ILE A 25 24.25 0.71 -11.17
N GLN A 26 23.31 1.56 -10.73
CA GLN A 26 23.42 3.01 -10.83
C GLN A 26 24.69 3.54 -10.14
N GLU A 27 25.01 3.05 -8.95
CA GLU A 27 26.22 3.45 -8.22
C GLU A 27 27.50 3.09 -9.01
N LYS A 28 27.57 1.87 -9.52
CA LYS A 28 28.71 1.41 -10.34
C LYS A 28 28.88 2.26 -11.60
N ILE A 29 27.81 2.44 -12.38
CA ILE A 29 27.89 3.20 -13.64
C ILE A 29 28.08 4.70 -13.41
N SER A 30 27.66 5.26 -12.26
CA SER A 30 27.84 6.69 -11.98
C SER A 30 29.31 7.02 -11.71
N SER A 31 30.06 6.06 -11.17
CA SER A 31 31.51 6.21 -10.92
C SER A 31 32.35 6.12 -12.20
N ASP A 32 31.79 5.53 -13.25
CA ASP A 32 32.49 5.24 -14.49
C ASP A 32 32.07 6.23 -15.60
N ARG A 33 33.07 6.90 -16.17
CA ARG A 33 32.89 7.93 -17.22
C ARG A 33 32.62 7.34 -18.59
N ASP A 34 32.89 6.05 -18.79
CA ASP A 34 32.76 5.39 -20.08
C ASP A 34 31.30 5.00 -20.39
N TYR A 35 30.43 5.01 -19.38
CA TYR A 35 29.00 4.81 -19.59
C TYR A 35 28.32 6.06 -20.15
N SER A 36 27.52 5.85 -21.19
CA SER A 36 26.66 6.88 -21.78
C SER A 36 25.74 7.50 -20.73
N GLU A 37 25.66 8.83 -20.72
CA GLU A 37 24.71 9.57 -19.87
C GLU A 37 23.26 9.14 -20.12
N ILE A 38 22.92 8.73 -21.34
CA ILE A 38 21.60 8.20 -21.69
C ILE A 38 21.29 6.93 -20.89
N LEU A 39 22.28 6.06 -20.68
CA LEU A 39 22.11 4.83 -19.90
C LEU A 39 21.91 5.14 -18.41
N LYS A 40 22.69 6.09 -17.87
CA LYS A 40 22.56 6.56 -16.48
C LYS A 40 21.17 7.14 -16.22
N ASP A 41 20.68 7.96 -17.14
CA ASP A 41 19.36 8.56 -17.06
C ASP A 41 18.24 7.52 -17.25
N SER A 42 18.41 6.56 -18.15
CA SER A 42 17.45 5.46 -18.35
C SER A 42 17.26 4.65 -17.08
N ILE A 43 18.34 4.31 -16.37
CA ILE A 43 18.26 3.55 -15.11
C ILE A 43 17.56 4.35 -14.02
N ARG A 44 17.87 5.65 -13.88
CA ARG A 44 17.16 6.53 -12.94
C ARG A 44 15.66 6.62 -13.26
N LYS A 45 15.31 6.71 -14.54
CA LYS A 45 13.93 6.76 -14.99
C LYS A 45 13.18 5.47 -14.67
N GLU A 46 13.82 4.33 -14.88
CA GLU A 46 13.22 3.02 -14.57
C GLU A 46 12.99 2.85 -13.07
N MET A 47 13.99 3.18 -12.24
CA MET A 47 13.84 3.16 -10.78
C MET A 47 12.65 4.01 -10.31
N LYS A 48 12.53 5.25 -10.83
CA LYS A 48 11.41 6.14 -10.51
C LYS A 48 10.06 5.58 -10.99
N SER A 49 10.03 4.89 -12.14
CA SER A 49 8.83 4.24 -12.65
C SER A 49 8.37 3.10 -11.74
N LEU A 50 9.31 2.27 -11.27
CA LEU A 50 9.04 1.18 -10.33
C LEU A 50 8.53 1.70 -8.98
N GLU A 51 9.14 2.76 -8.44
CA GLU A 51 8.67 3.43 -7.22
C GLU A 51 7.25 3.99 -7.38
N SER A 52 6.96 4.64 -8.51
CA SER A 52 5.63 5.16 -8.83
C SER A 52 4.60 4.04 -8.92
N GLY A 53 4.93 2.96 -9.63
CA GLY A 53 4.06 1.78 -9.77
C GLY A 53 3.76 1.13 -8.41
N LYS A 54 4.78 1.01 -7.54
CA LYS A 54 4.58 0.55 -6.16
C LYS A 54 3.65 1.47 -5.38
N ALA A 55 3.85 2.79 -5.46
CA ALA A 55 3.02 3.77 -4.78
C ALA A 55 1.57 3.72 -5.27
N GLU A 56 1.34 3.53 -6.56
CA GLU A 56 0.01 3.36 -7.14
C GLU A 56 -0.67 2.08 -6.64
N ILE A 57 0.05 0.95 -6.58
CA ILE A 57 -0.48 -0.33 -6.08
C ILE A 57 -0.89 -0.21 -4.60
N LEU A 58 -0.09 0.50 -3.80
CA LEU A 58 -0.36 0.73 -2.38
C LEU A 58 -1.37 1.85 -2.13
N SER A 59 -1.67 2.67 -3.14
CA SER A 59 -2.64 3.74 -3.02
C SER A 59 -4.05 3.16 -2.84
N LEU A 60 -4.53 3.17 -1.60
CA LEU A 60 -5.92 2.87 -1.28
C LEU A 60 -6.80 4.01 -1.81
N LYS A 61 -7.29 3.88 -3.05
CA LYS A 61 -8.36 4.75 -3.55
C LYS A 61 -9.68 4.27 -2.96
N ILE A 62 -10.14 4.95 -1.91
CA ILE A 62 -11.54 4.86 -1.47
C ILE A 62 -12.38 5.47 -2.59
N LYS A 63 -13.01 4.64 -3.43
CA LYS A 63 -14.14 5.11 -4.23
C LYS A 63 -15.25 5.41 -3.23
N GLU A 64 -15.51 6.69 -2.96
CA GLU A 64 -16.79 7.07 -2.39
C GLU A 64 -17.87 6.64 -3.40
N GLU A 65 -18.60 5.57 -3.09
CA GLU A 65 -19.84 5.27 -3.78
C GLU A 65 -20.80 6.43 -3.47
N SER A 66 -20.97 7.35 -4.42
CA SER A 66 -21.93 8.45 -4.38
C SER A 66 -23.37 7.93 -4.51
N GLY A 67 -23.80 7.05 -3.60
CA GLY A 67 -25.08 6.35 -3.68
C GLY A 67 -25.60 5.72 -2.39
N LYS A 68 -24.91 5.84 -1.24
CA LYS A 68 -25.40 5.26 0.03
C LYS A 68 -25.26 6.21 1.24
N ILE A 69 -25.57 7.49 1.05
CA ILE A 69 -25.78 8.44 2.18
C ILE A 69 -27.21 8.32 2.75
N GLY A 70 -27.95 7.25 2.42
CA GLY A 70 -29.35 7.04 2.81
C GLY A 70 -29.58 6.18 4.06
N LEU A 71 -28.56 5.60 4.70
CA LEU A 71 -28.77 4.59 5.77
C LEU A 71 -28.13 4.92 7.12
N LEU A 72 -27.64 6.15 7.31
CA LEU A 72 -26.97 6.58 8.56
C LEU A 72 -27.80 7.53 9.43
N LYS A 73 -29.13 7.58 9.25
CA LYS A 73 -30.01 8.38 10.12
C LYS A 73 -30.61 7.64 11.31
N ASN A 74 -30.42 6.32 11.42
CA ASN A 74 -31.03 5.51 12.49
C ASN A 74 -30.03 4.82 13.44
N SER A 75 -28.80 5.33 13.59
CA SER A 75 -27.98 4.94 14.75
C SER A 75 -28.34 5.84 15.93
N VAL A 76 -29.40 5.40 16.62
CA VAL A 76 -29.74 5.88 17.95
C VAL A 76 -28.49 5.77 18.84
N LYS A 77 -28.19 6.88 19.51
CA LYS A 77 -27.10 7.09 20.46
C LYS A 77 -26.92 5.88 21.40
N SER A 78 -25.92 5.03 21.15
CA SER A 78 -25.48 4.07 22.16
C SER A 78 -24.64 4.81 23.21
N SER A 79 -25.26 5.04 24.36
CA SER A 79 -24.63 5.65 25.52
C SER A 79 -23.60 4.69 26.13
N PRO A 80 -22.46 5.17 26.66
CA PRO A 80 -21.44 4.35 27.32
C PRO A 80 -21.97 3.41 28.44
N THR A 81 -23.17 3.68 28.96
CA THR A 81 -23.83 2.86 29.97
C THR A 81 -24.31 1.50 29.45
N GLU A 82 -24.72 1.39 28.17
CA GLU A 82 -25.23 0.13 27.61
C GLU A 82 -24.12 -0.93 27.41
N MET A 83 -22.89 -0.51 27.14
CA MET A 83 -21.76 -1.43 26.98
C MET A 83 -21.36 -2.17 28.27
N LYS A 84 -21.60 -1.58 29.45
CA LYS A 84 -21.21 -2.19 30.74
C LYS A 84 -22.11 -3.38 31.13
N ASN A 85 -23.38 -3.37 30.74
CA ASN A 85 -24.34 -4.44 31.07
C ASN A 85 -24.12 -5.73 30.27
N LEU A 86 -23.42 -5.65 29.14
CA LEU A 86 -23.08 -6.81 28.31
C LEU A 86 -21.97 -7.68 28.93
N TYR A 87 -21.04 -7.07 29.66
CA TYR A 87 -19.97 -7.81 30.34
C TYR A 87 -20.42 -8.40 31.68
N SER A 88 -21.30 -7.71 32.42
CA SER A 88 -21.73 -8.18 33.73
C SER A 88 -22.68 -9.40 33.70
N SER A 89 -23.27 -9.71 32.54
CA SER A 89 -24.24 -10.80 32.40
C SER A 89 -23.60 -12.16 32.08
N ARG A 90 -22.27 -12.23 31.95
CA ARG A 90 -21.53 -13.47 31.63
C ARG A 90 -20.90 -14.17 32.84
N GLU A 91 -20.97 -13.59 34.04
CA GLU A 91 -20.31 -14.12 35.25
C GLU A 91 -21.27 -14.60 36.34
N LYS A 92 -22.41 -15.23 35.98
CA LYS A 92 -23.19 -16.01 36.93
C LYS A 92 -23.66 -17.32 36.30
N ILE A 93 -22.81 -18.34 36.40
CA ILE A 93 -23.19 -19.77 36.43
C ILE A 93 -22.62 -20.32 37.73
#